data_AF-C2EWF2-F1
#
_entry.id   AF-C2EWF2-F1
#
_cell.length_a   1.000
_cell.length_b   1.000
_cell.length_c   1.000
_cell.angle_alpha   90.00
_cell.angle_beta   90.00
_cell.angle_gamma   90.00
#
_symmetry.space_group_name_H-M   'P 1'
#
loop_
_entity.id
_entity.type
_entity.pdbx_description
1 polymer ?
#
loop_
_entity_poly.entity_id
_entity_poly.type
_entity_poly.pdbx_seq_one_letter_code
_entity_poly.pdbx_strand_id
1 'polypeptide(L)'
;MSWTNDHVPEIDIDYDDEEAKQTLAEISAVLDKNGFGDAGRELRIRSARALTAGERAVDVMADKTVQEVSTLMRERQYRQPSYHPGVYAFDHKVNNQHMVDRLKDHKDGNKHRIYTDINNNGYNYSQAFEFGLLTRKYPAHHPFEDAANHLNLHSGNGSLDDDVSNAISRGFD
;
A
#
# COMPACT_ATOMS: atom_id res chain seq x y z
N MET A 1 22.12 -1.05 -23.82
CA MET A 1 21.98 -1.58 -22.45
C MET A 1 20.72 -2.41 -22.43
N SER A 2 20.77 -3.67 -22.02
CA SER A 2 19.57 -4.44 -21.72
C SER A 2 19.03 -3.93 -20.38
N TRP A 3 17.83 -3.38 -20.39
CA TRP A 3 17.16 -2.96 -19.16
C TRP A 3 16.65 -4.20 -18.43
N THR A 4 17.00 -4.35 -17.16
CA THR A 4 16.46 -5.39 -16.29
C THR A 4 15.46 -4.75 -15.33
N ASN A 5 14.30 -5.37 -15.18
CA ASN A 5 13.20 -4.96 -14.30
C ASN A 5 13.49 -5.26 -12.82
N ASP A 6 14.76 -5.35 -12.42
CA ASP A 6 15.16 -5.86 -11.11
C ASP A 6 14.79 -4.90 -9.96
N HIS A 7 14.43 -3.65 -10.26
CA HIS A 7 14.10 -2.62 -9.28
C HIS A 7 12.88 -1.83 -9.75
N VAL A 8 11.71 -2.47 -9.79
CA VAL A 8 10.45 -1.75 -9.93
C VAL A 8 10.15 -1.07 -8.60
N PRO A 9 9.93 0.25 -8.56
CA PRO A 9 9.48 0.92 -7.35
C PRO A 9 8.16 0.34 -6.86
N GLU A 10 8.16 -0.08 -5.60
CA GLU A 10 7.01 -0.66 -4.91
C GLU A 10 6.90 -0.10 -3.48
N ILE A 11 5.68 -0.04 -2.96
CA ILE A 11 5.42 0.20 -1.54
C ILE A 11 4.81 -1.08 -0.98
N ASP A 12 5.49 -1.65 0.01
CA ASP A 12 5.02 -2.80 0.77
C ASP A 12 4.37 -2.32 2.07
N ILE A 13 3.15 -2.78 2.31
CA ILE A 13 2.40 -2.60 3.56
C ILE A 13 2.09 -4.00 4.06
N ASP A 14 2.63 -4.36 5.22
CA ASP A 14 2.47 -5.68 5.82
C ASP A 14 2.18 -5.53 7.31
N TYR A 15 1.27 -6.36 7.82
CA TYR A 15 0.94 -6.42 9.23
C TYR A 15 0.83 -7.88 9.66
N ASP A 16 1.82 -8.33 10.43
CA ASP A 16 1.87 -9.66 10.99
C ASP A 16 1.14 -9.71 12.34
N ASP A 17 0.04 -10.45 12.38
CA ASP A 17 -0.79 -10.66 13.56
C ASP A 17 -0.77 -12.12 14.04
N GLU A 18 0.11 -12.97 13.51
CA GLU A 18 0.14 -14.41 13.79
C GLU A 18 0.54 -14.70 15.25
N GLU A 19 1.52 -13.98 15.81
CA GLU A 19 1.89 -14.11 17.22
C GLU A 19 0.75 -13.70 18.16
N ALA A 20 0.03 -12.62 17.81
CA ALA A 20 -1.12 -12.15 18.58
C ALA A 20 -2.27 -13.17 18.52
N LYS A 21 -2.58 -13.72 17.35
CA LYS A 21 -3.56 -14.79 17.15
C LYS A 21 -3.24 -16.00 18.02
N GLN A 22 -1.99 -16.47 18.00
CA GLN A 22 -1.57 -17.63 18.78
C GLN A 22 -1.70 -17.37 20.28
N THR A 23 -1.19 -16.23 20.76
CA THR A 23 -1.24 -15.85 22.18
C THR A 23 -2.69 -15.77 22.69
N LEU A 24 -3.58 -15.14 21.93
CA LEU A 24 -5.00 -15.04 22.29
C LEU A 24 -5.68 -16.40 22.32
N ALA A 25 -5.36 -17.29 21.38
CA ALA A 25 -5.87 -18.66 21.37
C ALA A 25 -5.40 -19.46 22.60
N GLU A 26 -4.13 -19.32 23.00
CA GLU A 26 -3.57 -19.96 24.19
C GLU A 26 -4.25 -19.45 25.47
N ILE A 27 -4.41 -18.13 25.62
CA ILE A 27 -5.11 -17.54 26.77
C ILE A 27 -6.56 -18.03 26.82
N SER A 28 -7.28 -18.02 25.70
CA SER A 28 -8.64 -18.53 25.62
C SER A 28 -8.73 -20.00 26.04
N ALA A 29 -7.78 -20.84 25.61
CA ALA A 29 -7.73 -22.25 26.00
C ALA A 29 -7.46 -22.43 27.50
N VAL A 30 -6.59 -21.60 28.08
CA VAL A 30 -6.35 -21.57 29.53
C VAL A 30 -7.61 -21.16 30.29
N LEU A 31 -8.35 -20.16 29.81
CA LEU A 31 -9.61 -19.73 30.42
C LEU A 31 -10.68 -20.83 30.40
N ASP A 32 -10.84 -21.50 29.26
CA ASP A 32 -11.76 -22.63 29.10
C ASP A 32 -11.36 -23.79 30.03
N LYS A 33 -10.08 -24.16 30.06
CA LYS A 33 -9.56 -25.28 30.86
C LYS A 33 -9.72 -25.06 32.36
N ASN A 34 -9.59 -23.83 32.84
CA ASN A 34 -9.71 -23.51 34.26
C ASN A 34 -11.15 -23.22 34.70
N GLY A 35 -12.13 -23.40 33.81
CA GLY A 35 -13.54 -23.28 34.16
C GLY A 35 -13.99 -21.85 34.45
N PHE A 36 -13.36 -20.84 33.82
CA PHE A 36 -13.77 -19.43 33.92
C PHE A 36 -15.06 -19.13 33.12
N GLY A 37 -16.03 -20.05 33.15
CA GLY A 37 -17.29 -19.92 32.43
C GLY A 37 -17.09 -19.64 30.93
N ASP A 38 -17.81 -18.64 30.43
CA ASP A 38 -17.76 -18.23 29.02
C ASP A 38 -16.58 -17.31 28.66
N ALA A 39 -15.66 -17.03 29.59
CA ALA A 39 -14.58 -16.05 29.39
C ALA A 39 -13.66 -16.40 28.20
N GLY A 40 -13.31 -17.69 28.02
CA GLY A 40 -12.50 -18.11 26.88
C GLY A 40 -13.23 -17.93 25.54
N ARG A 41 -14.54 -18.16 25.51
CA ARG A 41 -15.41 -17.89 24.35
C ARG A 41 -15.53 -16.42 24.05
N GLU A 42 -15.74 -15.60 25.09
CA GLU A 42 -15.85 -14.14 24.95
C GLU A 42 -14.55 -13.54 24.42
N LEU A 43 -13.40 -13.97 24.95
CA LEU A 43 -12.09 -13.55 24.46
C LEU A 43 -11.92 -13.90 22.98
N ARG A 44 -12.24 -15.13 22.55
CA ARG A 44 -12.17 -15.52 21.13
C ARG A 44 -13.02 -14.61 20.23
N ILE A 45 -14.22 -14.23 20.67
CA ILE A 45 -15.10 -13.33 19.90
C ILE A 45 -14.50 -11.93 19.79
N ARG A 46 -14.01 -11.37 20.90
CA ARG A 46 -13.39 -10.04 20.92
C ARG A 46 -12.11 -10.02 20.08
N SER A 47 -11.27 -11.03 20.23
CA SER A 47 -10.06 -11.22 19.42
C SER A 47 -10.38 -11.28 17.92
N ALA A 48 -11.39 -12.05 17.51
CA ALA A 48 -11.78 -12.12 16.10
C ALA A 48 -12.23 -10.76 15.53
N ARG A 49 -12.96 -9.96 16.32
CA ARG A 49 -13.36 -8.60 15.94
C ARG A 49 -12.17 -7.66 15.83
N ALA A 50 -11.26 -7.72 16.79
CA ALA A 50 -10.05 -6.90 16.81
C ALA A 50 -9.14 -7.20 15.61
N LEU A 51 -8.92 -8.49 15.29
CA LEU A 51 -8.17 -8.91 14.11
C LEU A 51 -8.82 -8.39 12.82
N THR A 52 -10.13 -8.60 12.65
CA THR A 52 -10.88 -8.07 11.49
C THR A 52 -10.77 -6.54 11.36
N ALA A 53 -10.74 -5.83 12.50
CA ALA A 53 -10.57 -4.38 12.50
C ALA A 53 -9.15 -3.95 12.08
N GLY A 54 -8.14 -4.70 12.53
CA GLY A 54 -6.74 -4.53 12.09
C GLY A 54 -6.59 -4.75 10.58
N GLU A 55 -7.11 -5.86 10.04
CA GLU A 55 -7.09 -6.16 8.59
C GLU A 55 -7.70 -5.01 7.77
N ARG A 56 -8.85 -4.48 8.22
CA ARG A 56 -9.50 -3.33 7.56
C ARG A 56 -8.67 -2.05 7.61
N ALA A 57 -7.93 -1.83 8.70
CA ALA A 57 -7.07 -0.65 8.80
C ALA A 57 -5.89 -0.73 7.80
N VAL A 58 -5.33 -1.92 7.61
CA VAL A 58 -4.31 -2.19 6.59
C VAL A 58 -4.88 -1.97 5.19
N ASP A 59 -6.07 -2.51 4.89
CA ASP A 59 -6.77 -2.28 3.61
C ASP A 59 -6.96 -0.79 3.32
N VAL A 60 -7.42 -0.02 4.32
CA VAL A 60 -7.63 1.43 4.19
C VAL A 60 -6.31 2.16 3.94
N MET A 61 -5.21 1.75 4.58
CA MET A 61 -3.90 2.35 4.33
C MET A 61 -3.38 2.03 2.93
N ALA A 62 -3.59 0.81 2.45
CA ALA A 62 -3.25 0.42 1.08
C ALA A 62 -4.05 1.26 0.06
N ASP A 63 -5.35 1.42 0.26
CA ASP A 63 -6.20 2.28 -0.59
C ASP A 63 -5.73 3.75 -0.60
N LYS A 64 -5.42 4.31 0.58
CA LYS A 64 -4.85 5.67 0.70
C LYS A 64 -3.54 5.79 -0.08
N THR A 65 -2.69 4.78 0.02
CA THR A 65 -1.39 4.74 -0.67
C THR A 65 -1.55 4.69 -2.18
N VAL A 66 -2.46 3.85 -2.69
CA VAL A 66 -2.79 3.81 -4.13
C VAL A 66 -3.31 5.18 -4.60
N GLN A 67 -4.18 5.83 -3.83
CA GLN A 67 -4.71 7.14 -4.16
C GLN A 67 -3.61 8.22 -4.21
N GLU A 68 -2.72 8.24 -3.22
CA GLU A 68 -1.62 9.20 -3.13
C GLU A 68 -0.65 9.04 -4.29
N VAL A 69 -0.17 7.81 -4.54
CA VAL A 69 0.72 7.51 -5.66
C VAL A 69 0.06 7.87 -6.99
N SER A 70 -1.21 7.48 -7.18
CA SER A 70 -1.95 7.81 -8.41
C SER A 70 -2.07 9.32 -8.64
N THR A 71 -2.28 10.09 -7.58
CA THR A 71 -2.40 11.55 -7.64
C THR A 71 -1.08 12.19 -8.02
N LEU A 72 0.02 11.80 -7.36
CA LEU A 72 1.36 12.28 -7.67
C LEU A 72 1.79 11.91 -9.09
N MET A 73 1.47 10.69 -9.55
CA MET A 73 1.72 10.26 -10.93
C MET A 73 0.95 11.12 -11.93
N ARG A 74 -0.34 11.38 -11.71
CA ARG A 74 -1.15 12.29 -12.56
C ARG A 74 -0.52 13.68 -12.57
N GLU A 75 -0.30 14.29 -11.41
CA GLU A 75 0.26 15.64 -11.33
C GLU A 75 1.58 15.80 -12.10
N ARG A 76 2.44 14.79 -12.05
CA ARG A 76 3.74 14.82 -12.73
C ARG A 76 3.62 14.52 -14.21
N GLN A 77 2.73 13.62 -14.61
CA GLN A 77 2.47 13.29 -16.01
C GLN A 77 1.85 14.47 -16.78
N TYR A 78 0.93 15.23 -16.14
CA TYR A 78 0.19 16.33 -16.79
C TYR A 78 0.88 17.71 -16.74
N ARG A 79 2.02 17.85 -16.05
CA ARG A 79 2.77 19.13 -15.97
C ARG A 79 3.74 19.36 -17.13
N GLN A 80 3.84 18.46 -18.11
CA GLN A 80 4.64 18.69 -19.31
C GLN A 80 3.88 19.57 -20.32
N PRO A 81 4.40 20.73 -20.73
CA PRO A 81 3.69 21.64 -21.64
C PRO A 81 3.28 21.02 -22.99
N SER A 82 3.98 19.99 -23.43
CA SER A 82 3.71 19.26 -24.68
C SER A 82 2.86 17.99 -24.50
N TYR A 83 2.39 17.69 -23.28
CA TYR A 83 1.64 16.49 -22.94
C TYR A 83 0.41 16.85 -22.08
N HIS A 84 -0.65 17.29 -22.74
CA HIS A 84 -1.94 17.62 -22.12
C HIS A 84 -3.11 17.11 -22.99
N PRO A 85 -4.33 17.00 -22.42
CA PRO A 85 -5.51 16.60 -23.19
C PRO A 85 -5.68 17.41 -24.48
N GLY A 86 -5.92 16.72 -25.61
CA GLY A 86 -6.11 17.32 -26.93
C GLY A 86 -4.84 17.51 -27.79
N VAL A 87 -3.69 16.99 -27.36
CA VAL A 87 -2.47 16.94 -28.19
C VAL A 87 -2.30 15.54 -28.76
N TYR A 88 -1.89 15.42 -30.04
CA TYR A 88 -1.64 14.10 -30.67
C TYR A 88 -0.72 13.20 -29.82
N ALA A 89 0.35 13.75 -29.25
CA ALA A 89 1.24 12.98 -28.38
C ALA A 89 0.54 12.45 -27.12
N PHE A 90 -0.42 13.20 -26.57
CA PHE A 90 -1.27 12.76 -25.47
C PHE A 90 -2.23 11.67 -25.98
N ASP A 91 -3.07 11.98 -26.97
CA ASP A 91 -4.13 11.11 -27.50
C ASP A 91 -3.61 9.79 -28.08
N HIS A 92 -2.40 9.79 -28.66
CA HIS A 92 -1.78 8.60 -29.26
C HIS A 92 -0.97 7.78 -28.25
N LYS A 93 -0.49 8.38 -27.15
CA LYS A 93 0.15 7.67 -26.03
C LYS A 93 -0.84 7.21 -24.97
N VAL A 94 -2.06 7.77 -24.92
CA VAL A 94 -3.14 7.28 -24.05
C VAL A 94 -3.25 5.77 -24.21
N ASN A 95 -3.30 5.23 -25.43
CA ASN A 95 -3.44 3.78 -25.64
C ASN A 95 -2.28 2.88 -25.16
N ASN A 96 -1.08 3.41 -24.87
CA ASN A 96 0.09 2.60 -24.49
C ASN A 96 0.79 3.04 -23.17
N GLN A 97 0.35 4.13 -22.52
CA GLN A 97 1.02 4.71 -21.34
C GLN A 97 0.02 5.15 -20.25
N HIS A 98 -1.00 4.32 -19.99
CA HIS A 98 -1.94 4.44 -18.88
C HIS A 98 -1.29 4.11 -17.52
N MET A 99 -0.22 4.81 -17.17
CA MET A 99 0.60 4.53 -16.00
C MET A 99 -0.17 4.46 -14.69
N VAL A 100 -1.12 5.38 -14.55
CA VAL A 100 -1.99 5.45 -13.38
C VAL A 100 -2.96 4.28 -13.35
N ASP A 101 -3.50 3.85 -14.50
CA ASP A 101 -4.46 2.74 -14.55
C ASP A 101 -3.78 1.37 -14.35
N ARG A 102 -2.46 1.36 -14.45
CA ARG A 102 -1.56 0.22 -14.25
C ARG A 102 -0.99 0.15 -12.83
N LEU A 103 -1.19 1.18 -12.01
CA LEU A 103 -0.95 1.11 -10.57
C LEU A 103 -1.98 0.15 -9.97
N LYS A 104 -1.49 -0.90 -9.30
CA LYS A 104 -2.32 -1.92 -8.67
C LYS A 104 -1.82 -2.20 -7.27
N ASP A 105 -2.75 -2.60 -6.43
CA ASP A 105 -2.48 -3.27 -5.18
C ASP A 105 -2.48 -4.79 -5.43
N HIS A 106 -1.34 -5.43 -5.17
CA HIS A 106 -1.15 -6.86 -5.27
C HIS A 106 -1.22 -7.50 -3.88
N LYS A 107 -2.46 -7.61 -3.39
CA LYS A 107 -2.80 -8.15 -2.06
C LYS A 107 -2.60 -9.67 -1.97
N ASP A 108 -1.96 -10.11 -0.90
CA ASP A 108 -1.87 -11.50 -0.43
C ASP A 108 -2.04 -11.55 1.09
N GLY A 109 -3.23 -11.91 1.58
CA GLY A 109 -3.56 -11.79 3.01
C GLY A 109 -3.51 -10.33 3.49
N ASN A 110 -2.75 -10.05 4.55
CA ASN A 110 -2.48 -8.69 5.08
C ASN A 110 -1.28 -8.01 4.43
N LYS A 111 -0.68 -8.65 3.42
CA LYS A 111 0.43 -8.08 2.68
C LYS A 111 -0.08 -7.42 1.41
N HIS A 112 0.12 -6.12 1.31
CA HIS A 112 -0.19 -5.30 0.15
C HIS A 112 1.11 -4.85 -0.50
N ARG A 113 1.22 -5.09 -1.81
CA ARG A 113 2.36 -4.64 -2.60
C ARG A 113 1.85 -3.74 -3.70
N ILE A 114 2.13 -2.46 -3.60
CA ILE A 114 1.61 -1.45 -4.50
C ILE A 114 2.68 -1.11 -5.52
N TYR A 115 2.45 -1.44 -6.79
CA TYR A 115 3.36 -1.16 -7.90
C TYR A 115 2.62 -1.10 -9.25
N THR A 116 3.35 -0.77 -10.32
CA THR A 116 2.81 -0.75 -11.69
C THR A 116 3.17 -2.01 -12.47
N ASP A 117 2.18 -2.65 -13.10
CA ASP A 117 2.34 -3.95 -13.79
C ASP A 117 2.82 -3.84 -15.25
N ILE A 118 3.03 -2.63 -15.77
CA ILE A 118 3.40 -2.40 -17.18
C ILE A 118 4.92 -2.41 -17.41
N ASN A 119 5.35 -3.25 -18.33
CA ASN A 119 6.69 -3.23 -18.90
C ASN A 119 6.63 -2.90 -20.41
N ASN A 120 7.64 -2.22 -20.91
CA ASN A 120 7.85 -2.03 -22.35
C ASN A 120 9.27 -2.52 -22.69
N ASN A 121 9.38 -3.68 -23.33
CA ASN A 121 10.66 -4.31 -23.66
C ASN A 121 11.62 -4.43 -22.45
N GLY A 122 11.07 -4.78 -21.27
CA GLY A 122 11.84 -4.95 -20.04
C GLY A 122 12.04 -3.68 -19.21
N TYR A 123 11.48 -2.54 -19.62
CA TYR A 123 11.49 -1.29 -18.86
C TYR A 123 10.15 -1.07 -18.15
N ASN A 124 10.13 -1.00 -16.81
CA ASN A 124 8.94 -0.60 -16.07
C ASN A 124 8.82 0.93 -16.13
N TYR A 125 7.68 1.40 -16.59
CA TYR A 125 7.47 2.83 -16.75
C TYR A 125 7.40 3.61 -15.42
N SER A 126 7.23 2.98 -14.25
CA SER A 126 7.34 3.70 -12.98
C SER A 126 8.78 4.20 -12.76
N GLN A 127 9.77 3.45 -13.25
CA GLN A 127 11.17 3.88 -13.28
C GLN A 127 11.37 5.16 -14.13
N ALA A 128 10.43 5.53 -15.00
CA ALA A 128 10.48 6.80 -15.74
C ALA A 128 10.39 8.03 -14.84
N PHE A 129 9.86 7.89 -13.63
CA PHE A 129 9.89 8.96 -12.65
C PHE A 129 11.25 9.12 -11.97
N GLU A 130 12.04 8.04 -11.83
CA GLU A 130 13.39 8.08 -11.23
C GLU A 130 14.39 8.85 -12.11
N PHE A 131 14.27 8.70 -13.43
CA PHE A 131 15.16 9.37 -14.38
C PHE A 131 14.65 10.76 -14.81
N GLY A 132 13.58 11.23 -14.15
CA GLY A 132 12.78 12.35 -14.60
C GLY A 132 12.06 12.02 -15.90
N LEU A 133 10.89 12.61 -16.11
CA LEU A 133 10.21 12.57 -17.41
C LEU A 133 11.03 13.32 -18.49
N LEU A 134 12.25 12.89 -18.83
CA LEU A 134 13.18 13.40 -19.85
C LEU A 134 13.38 14.94 -19.94
N THR A 135 12.85 15.72 -19.00
CA THR A 135 12.87 17.18 -19.04
C THR A 135 13.53 17.74 -17.79
N ARG A 136 14.65 18.41 -18.05
CA ARG A 136 15.71 18.95 -17.19
C ARG A 136 15.31 19.90 -16.04
N LYS A 137 14.01 20.07 -15.73
CA LYS A 137 13.51 21.14 -14.84
C LYS A 137 12.59 20.69 -13.70
N TYR A 138 12.33 19.39 -13.55
CA TYR A 138 11.54 18.91 -12.42
C TYR A 138 12.47 18.31 -11.36
N PRO A 139 12.37 18.69 -10.07
CA PRO A 139 13.09 17.98 -9.02
C PRO A 139 12.64 16.52 -9.07
N ALA A 140 13.60 15.62 -9.22
CA ALA A 140 13.40 14.20 -9.49
C ALA A 140 12.98 13.46 -8.22
N HIS A 141 11.81 13.80 -7.69
CA HIS A 141 11.21 13.03 -6.61
C HIS A 141 10.29 11.97 -7.21
N HIS A 142 10.30 10.76 -6.65
CA HIS A 142 9.58 9.61 -7.17
C HIS A 142 8.18 9.51 -6.53
N PRO A 143 7.08 9.30 -7.28
CA PRO A 143 5.72 9.28 -6.72
C PRO A 143 5.53 8.31 -5.55
N PHE A 144 6.22 7.18 -5.59
CA PHE A 144 6.16 6.18 -4.53
C PHE A 144 6.92 6.61 -3.28
N GLU A 145 8.11 7.19 -3.44
CA GLU A 145 8.92 7.68 -2.32
C GLU A 145 8.20 8.85 -1.62
N ASP A 146 7.65 9.78 -2.40
CA ASP A 146 6.92 10.92 -1.85
C ASP A 146 5.62 10.51 -1.17
N ALA A 147 4.88 9.55 -1.74
CA ALA A 147 3.69 9.00 -1.09
C ALA A 147 4.06 8.33 0.24
N ALA A 148 5.11 7.53 0.27
CA ALA A 148 5.55 6.84 1.48
C ALA A 148 6.02 7.83 2.56
N ASN A 149 6.73 8.89 2.17
CA ASN A 149 7.12 9.98 3.07
C ASN A 149 5.91 10.78 3.58
N HIS A 150 4.98 11.15 2.70
CA HIS A 150 3.79 11.91 3.07
C HIS A 150 2.88 11.14 4.03
N LEU A 151 2.72 9.83 3.80
CA LEU A 151 1.95 8.94 4.65
C LEU A 151 2.74 8.45 5.89
N ASN A 152 4.02 8.83 6.02
CA ASN A 152 4.93 8.42 7.09
C ASN A 152 5.06 6.89 7.23
N LEU A 153 5.11 6.16 6.11
CA LEU A 153 5.20 4.69 6.10
C LEU A 153 6.58 4.16 6.53
N HIS A 154 7.59 5.00 6.67
CA HIS A 154 8.98 4.61 6.96
C HIS A 154 9.36 4.67 8.44
N SER A 155 8.48 5.19 9.30
CA SER A 155 8.75 5.32 10.73
C SER A 155 8.22 4.08 11.44
N GLY A 156 9.02 3.41 12.28
CA GLY A 156 8.59 2.26 13.12
C GLY A 156 7.64 2.62 14.27
N ASN A 157 6.92 3.74 14.13
CA ASN A 157 5.79 4.27 14.90
C ASN A 157 4.93 5.07 13.90
N GLY A 158 4.64 4.46 12.74
CA GLY A 158 4.07 5.14 11.58
C GLY A 158 2.56 5.32 11.72
N SER A 159 1.95 6.05 10.78
CA SER A 159 0.48 6.21 10.73
C SER A 159 -0.26 4.87 10.66
N LEU A 160 0.37 3.84 10.08
CA LEU A 160 -0.16 2.48 10.00
C LEU A 160 -0.24 1.81 11.38
N ASP A 161 0.83 1.86 12.18
CA ASP A 161 0.87 1.21 13.50
C ASP A 161 -0.18 1.81 14.45
N ASP A 162 -0.33 3.13 14.42
CA ASP A 162 -1.34 3.85 15.18
C ASP A 162 -2.76 3.54 14.67
N ASP A 163 -2.99 3.55 13.36
CA ASP A 163 -4.30 3.25 12.77
C ASP A 163 -4.72 1.81 13.08
N VAL A 164 -3.81 0.84 12.97
CA VAL A 164 -4.05 -0.56 13.29
C VAL A 164 -4.26 -0.76 14.79
N SER A 165 -3.42 -0.17 15.65
CA SER A 165 -3.56 -0.26 17.11
C SER A 165 -4.90 0.32 17.60
N ASN A 166 -5.31 1.46 17.04
CA ASN A 166 -6.59 2.10 17.34
C ASN A 166 -7.77 1.25 16.85
N ALA A 167 -7.66 0.64 15.66
CA ALA A 167 -8.70 -0.22 15.12
C ALA A 167 -8.86 -1.51 15.94
N ILE A 168 -7.75 -2.14 16.32
CA ILE A 168 -7.71 -3.32 17.20
C ILE A 168 -8.34 -2.99 18.55
N SER A 169 -7.97 -1.87 19.16
CA SER A 169 -8.53 -1.44 20.46
C SER A 169 -10.06 -1.30 20.41
N ARG A 170 -10.59 -0.65 19.37
CA ARG A 170 -12.05 -0.54 19.15
C ARG A 170 -12.73 -1.88 18.89
N GLY A 171 -11.99 -2.90 18.41
CA GLY A 171 -12.53 -4.24 18.22
C GLY A 171 -12.64 -5.05 19.52
N PHE A 172 -11.89 -4.65 20.56
CA PHE A 172 -11.97 -5.24 21.90
C PHE A 172 -13.05 -4.59 22.80
N ASP A 173 -13.38 -3.33 22.52
CA ASP A 173 -14.47 -2.57 23.16
C ASP A 173 -15.86 -3.12 22.80
#